data_AF-A0A0U1NZS9-F1
#
_entry.id   AF-A0A0U1NZS9-F1
#
_cell.length_a   1.000
_cell.length_b   1.000
_cell.length_c   1.000
_cell.angle_alpha   90.00
_cell.angle_beta   90.00
_cell.angle_gamma   90.00
#
_symmetry.space_group_name_H-M   'P 1'
#
loop_
_entity.id
_entity.type
_entity.pdbx_description
1 polymer ?
#
loop_
_entity_poly.entity_id
_entity_poly.type
_entity_poly.pdbx_seq_one_letter_code
_entity_poly.pdbx_strand_id
1 'polypeptide(L)'
;MNKEIEEIVVKTFFIKGIQQRTLFELTSNKYRHSRIARITDPLDCFRKDLIFEIPKPNSDPEVIEKILRKQGAGKMCYVMTSIISDMDGKELPLAEVLEKLIWCGMPFIISCIPNKLVYFQGEQSYGPPQRFILKR
;
A
#
# COMPACT_ATOMS: atom_id res chain seq x y z
N MET A 1 -4.06 5.32 -14.69
CA MET A 1 -4.34 4.51 -13.48
C MET A 1 -5.29 3.40 -13.84
N ASN A 2 -5.10 2.20 -13.27
CA ASN A 2 -5.99 1.06 -13.49
C ASN A 2 -7.06 1.04 -12.39
N LYS A 3 -8.26 1.55 -12.70
CA LYS A 3 -9.36 1.68 -11.74
C LYS A 3 -9.86 0.33 -11.23
N GLU A 4 -9.79 -0.71 -12.04
CA GLU A 4 -10.23 -2.06 -11.65
C GLU A 4 -9.34 -2.63 -10.56
N ILE A 5 -8.02 -2.46 -10.69
CA ILE A 5 -7.06 -2.88 -9.64
C ILE A 5 -7.34 -2.14 -8.32
N GLU A 6 -7.49 -0.82 -8.38
CA GLU A 6 -7.78 -0.01 -7.20
C GLU A 6 -9.10 -0.40 -6.55
N GLU A 7 -10.13 -0.65 -7.35
CA GLU A 7 -11.44 -1.08 -6.86
C GLU A 7 -11.37 -2.43 -6.16
N ILE A 8 -10.66 -3.40 -6.73
CA ILE A 8 -10.45 -4.71 -6.12
C ILE A 8 -9.71 -4.56 -4.78
N VAL A 9 -8.63 -3.78 -4.74
CA VAL A 9 -7.85 -3.54 -3.51
C VAL A 9 -8.74 -2.92 -2.43
N VAL A 10 -9.48 -1.86 -2.75
CA VAL A 10 -10.34 -1.17 -1.79
C VAL A 10 -11.46 -2.09 -1.30
N LYS A 11 -12.16 -2.78 -2.20
CA LYS A 11 -13.26 -3.67 -1.82
C LYS A 11 -12.78 -4.87 -0.98
N THR A 12 -11.56 -5.34 -1.21
CA THR A 12 -10.97 -6.47 -0.48
C THR A 12 -10.47 -6.06 0.90
N PHE A 13 -9.61 -5.05 0.97
CA PHE A 13 -8.81 -4.79 2.17
C PHE A 13 -9.31 -3.63 3.04
N PHE A 14 -10.09 -2.69 2.50
CA PHE A 14 -10.58 -1.55 3.28
C PHE A 14 -11.87 -1.91 4.03
N ILE A 15 -12.10 -1.25 5.17
CA ILE A 15 -13.32 -1.38 5.97
C ILE A 15 -14.53 -0.92 5.14
N LYS A 16 -15.64 -1.68 5.19
CA LYS A 16 -16.84 -1.45 4.36
C LYS A 16 -17.33 0.01 4.39
N GLY A 17 -17.38 0.63 5.57
CA GLY A 17 -17.91 1.99 5.75
C GLY A 17 -17.15 3.09 5.00
N ILE A 18 -15.88 2.87 4.64
CA ILE A 18 -15.06 3.88 3.96
C ILE A 18 -14.82 3.57 2.47
N GLN A 19 -15.24 2.41 1.96
CA GLN A 19 -14.90 1.97 0.60
C GLN A 19 -15.39 2.95 -0.47
N GLN A 20 -16.67 3.36 -0.43
CA GLN A 20 -17.22 4.29 -1.42
C GLN A 20 -16.48 5.63 -1.43
N ARG A 21 -16.22 6.20 -0.26
CA ARG A 21 -15.44 7.44 -0.12
C ARG A 21 -14.01 7.27 -0.63
N THR A 22 -13.38 6.13 -0.33
CA THR A 22 -12.02 5.81 -0.79
C THR A 22 -11.94 5.79 -2.31
N LEU A 23 -12.87 5.10 -2.97
CA LEU A 23 -12.94 5.04 -4.43
C LEU A 23 -13.16 6.41 -5.06
N PHE A 24 -14.08 7.20 -4.50
CA PHE A 24 -14.30 8.57 -4.95
C PHE A 24 -13.03 9.43 -4.82
N GLU A 25 -12.36 9.40 -3.67
CA GLU A 25 -11.15 10.19 -3.45
C GLU A 25 -9.98 9.72 -4.34
N LEU A 26 -9.80 8.40 -4.55
CA LEU A 26 -8.74 7.85 -5.42
C LEU A 26 -8.93 8.21 -6.90
N THR A 27 -10.18 8.32 -7.36
CA THR A 27 -10.49 8.69 -8.76
C THR A 27 -10.42 10.20 -9.01
N SER A 28 -10.35 11.01 -7.96
CA SER A 28 -10.29 12.47 -8.07
C SER A 28 -8.86 12.98 -8.04
N ASN A 29 -8.44 13.68 -9.10
CA ASN A 29 -7.13 14.34 -9.12
C ASN A 29 -6.94 15.31 -7.93
N LYS A 30 -8.03 15.88 -7.41
CA LYS A 30 -7.99 16.80 -6.25
C LYS A 30 -7.75 16.08 -4.93
N TYR A 31 -8.26 14.86 -4.77
CA TYR A 31 -8.30 14.17 -3.46
C TYR A 31 -7.40 12.93 -3.39
N ARG A 32 -6.90 12.43 -4.53
CA ARG A 32 -6.12 11.20 -4.61
C ARG A 32 -4.87 11.26 -3.74
N HIS A 33 -4.09 12.33 -3.88
CA HIS A 33 -2.87 12.52 -3.09
C HIS A 33 -3.18 12.51 -1.59
N SER A 34 -4.17 13.30 -1.15
CA SER A 34 -4.55 13.37 0.26
C SER A 34 -5.22 12.10 0.76
N ARG A 35 -5.78 11.26 -0.11
CA ARG A 35 -6.37 9.98 0.29
C ARG A 35 -5.36 9.00 0.84
N ILE A 36 -4.22 8.87 0.17
CA ILE A 36 -3.14 7.98 0.58
C ILE A 36 -2.38 8.60 1.76
N ALA A 37 -2.05 9.88 1.69
CA ALA A 37 -1.31 10.58 2.74
C ALA A 37 -2.03 10.58 4.10
N ARG A 38 -3.37 10.50 4.13
CA ARG A 38 -4.18 10.49 5.36
C ARG A 38 -4.40 9.11 5.98
N ILE A 39 -3.74 8.06 5.49
CA ILE A 39 -3.78 6.73 6.13
C ILE A 39 -2.81 6.74 7.33
N THR A 40 -3.23 7.39 8.42
CA THR A 40 -2.43 7.59 9.64
C THR A 40 -2.52 6.39 10.57
N ASP A 41 -3.73 5.93 10.88
CA ASP A 41 -3.98 4.67 11.58
C ASP A 41 -4.44 3.59 10.59
N PRO A 42 -3.64 2.53 10.35
CA PRO A 42 -4.01 1.46 9.44
C PRO A 42 -5.26 0.70 9.88
N LEU A 43 -5.55 0.62 11.19
CA LEU A 43 -6.70 -0.10 11.71
C LEU A 43 -8.03 0.66 11.51
N ASP A 44 -7.96 1.97 11.26
CA ASP A 44 -9.12 2.79 10.87
C ASP A 44 -9.45 2.65 9.38
N CYS A 45 -8.49 2.18 8.58
CA CYS A 45 -8.63 2.07 7.13
C CYS A 45 -8.85 0.63 6.66
N PHE A 46 -8.08 -0.32 7.21
CA PHE A 46 -8.02 -1.69 6.73
C PHE A 46 -8.79 -2.65 7.63
N ARG A 47 -9.25 -3.76 7.04
CA ARG A 47 -9.94 -4.81 7.76
C ARG A 47 -8.99 -5.51 8.73
N LYS A 48 -9.38 -5.59 10.01
CA LYS A 48 -8.57 -6.11 11.11
C LYS A 48 -8.17 -7.58 10.93
N ASP A 49 -8.99 -8.38 10.26
CA ASP A 49 -8.76 -9.79 9.96
C ASP A 49 -7.79 -10.02 8.80
N LEU A 50 -7.48 -8.98 8.03
CA LEU A 50 -6.62 -9.08 6.84
C LEU A 50 -5.30 -8.33 6.99
N ILE A 51 -5.05 -7.64 8.09
CA ILE A 51 -3.86 -6.81 8.31
C ILE A 51 -2.89 -7.46 9.29
N PHE A 52 -1.64 -7.62 8.86
CA PHE A 52 -0.59 -8.27 9.62
C PHE A 52 0.64 -7.37 9.68
N GLU A 53 1.05 -6.96 10.88
CA GLU A 53 2.25 -6.15 11.06
C GLU A 53 3.50 -6.98 10.74
N ILE A 54 4.47 -6.38 10.02
CA ILE A 54 5.76 -6.99 9.74
C ILE A 54 6.68 -6.73 10.95
N PRO A 55 7.18 -7.77 11.65
CA PRO A 55 8.06 -7.59 12.79
C PRO A 55 9.33 -6.83 12.43
N LYS A 56 9.85 -6.03 13.38
CA LYS A 56 11.13 -5.34 13.23
C LYS A 56 12.30 -6.34 13.38
N PRO A 57 13.43 -6.15 12.66
CA PRO A 57 13.72 -5.07 11.72
C PRO A 57 13.03 -5.27 10.36
N ASN A 58 12.42 -4.21 9.82
CA ASN A 58 11.62 -4.26 8.60
C ASN A 58 11.91 -3.09 7.63
N SER A 59 13.10 -2.49 7.72
CA SER A 59 13.48 -1.31 6.92
C SER A 59 14.27 -1.64 5.64
N ASP A 60 14.72 -2.88 5.48
CA ASP A 60 15.51 -3.28 4.30
C ASP A 60 14.59 -3.62 3.11
N PRO A 61 14.69 -2.91 1.97
CA PRO A 61 13.90 -3.18 0.76
C PRO A 61 13.98 -4.63 0.30
N GLU A 62 15.17 -5.25 0.32
CA GLU A 62 15.35 -6.62 -0.15
C GLU A 62 14.66 -7.63 0.78
N VAL A 63 14.69 -7.36 2.08
CA VAL A 63 14.01 -8.20 3.08
C VAL A 63 12.50 -8.12 2.87
N ILE A 64 11.96 -6.91 2.67
CA ILE A 64 10.54 -6.72 2.37
C ILE A 64 10.17 -7.41 1.05
N GLU A 65 10.97 -7.28 0.00
CA GLU A 65 10.73 -7.98 -1.26
C GLU A 65 10.70 -9.50 -1.02
N LYS A 66 11.72 -10.07 -0.36
CA LYS A 66 11.78 -11.51 -0.05
C LYS A 66 10.55 -11.98 0.72
N ILE A 67 10.07 -11.20 1.68
CA ILE A 67 8.83 -11.52 2.42
C ILE A 67 7.63 -11.54 1.47
N LEU A 68 7.44 -10.52 0.64
CA LEU A 68 6.33 -10.46 -0.31
C LEU A 68 6.39 -11.59 -1.36
N ARG A 69 7.58 -11.91 -1.87
CA ARG A 69 7.81 -13.05 -2.79
C ARG A 69 7.43 -14.38 -2.17
N LYS A 70 7.80 -14.62 -0.91
CA LYS A 70 7.39 -15.82 -0.17
C LYS A 70 5.88 -15.93 0.00
N GLN A 71 5.16 -14.80 -0.01
CA GLN A 71 3.70 -14.74 0.01
C GLN A 71 3.05 -14.85 -1.38
N GLY A 72 3.85 -14.98 -2.44
CA GLY A 72 3.40 -15.17 -3.82
C GLY A 72 3.47 -13.92 -4.72
N ALA A 73 4.11 -12.83 -4.28
CA ALA A 73 4.23 -11.63 -5.10
C ALA A 73 4.99 -11.89 -6.42
N GLY A 74 4.42 -11.37 -7.52
CA GLY A 74 5.05 -11.33 -8.83
C GLY A 74 6.18 -10.30 -8.93
N LYS A 75 6.80 -10.19 -10.11
CA LYS A 75 7.89 -9.21 -10.36
C LYS A 75 7.37 -7.79 -10.52
N MET A 76 6.13 -7.66 -10.96
CA MET A 76 5.45 -6.39 -11.13
C MET A 76 4.45 -6.20 -10.00
N CYS A 77 4.20 -4.95 -9.64
CA CYS A 77 3.20 -4.55 -8.67
C CYS A 77 2.55 -3.23 -9.08
N TYR A 78 1.32 -3.00 -8.61
CA TYR A 78 0.60 -1.76 -8.79
C TYR A 78 0.84 -0.82 -7.59
N VAL A 79 1.21 0.42 -7.85
CA VAL A 79 1.61 1.38 -6.79
C VAL A 79 0.51 2.42 -6.57
N MET A 80 0.20 2.73 -5.31
CA MET A 80 -0.60 3.91 -4.94
C MET A 80 0.19 4.70 -3.90
N THR A 81 0.60 5.91 -4.27
CA THR A 81 1.46 6.76 -3.42
C THR A 81 1.11 8.23 -3.61
N SER A 82 1.29 9.03 -2.58
CA SER A 82 1.19 10.49 -2.69
C SER A 82 2.52 11.15 -3.06
N ILE A 83 3.65 10.46 -2.98
CA ILE A 83 4.96 11.12 -2.93
C ILE A 83 5.57 11.29 -4.32
N ILE A 84 5.67 10.18 -5.05
CA ILE A 84 6.31 10.14 -6.36
C ILE A 84 5.20 10.03 -7.39
N SER A 85 4.75 11.17 -7.91
CA SER A 85 3.65 11.28 -8.88
C SER A 85 3.87 10.39 -10.11
N ASP A 86 5.12 10.20 -10.52
CA ASP A 86 5.48 9.38 -11.67
C ASP A 86 5.36 7.87 -11.41
N MET A 87 5.16 7.45 -10.16
CA MET A 87 4.91 6.05 -9.81
C MET A 87 3.45 5.80 -9.45
N ASP A 88 2.74 6.84 -9.00
CA ASP A 88 1.37 6.70 -8.53
C ASP A 88 0.43 6.17 -9.62
N GLY A 89 -0.25 5.09 -9.28
CA GLY A 89 -1.21 4.39 -10.11
C GLY A 89 -0.63 3.70 -11.35
N LYS A 90 0.65 3.31 -11.31
CA LYS A 90 1.35 2.55 -12.35
C LYS A 90 1.70 1.14 -11.89
N GLU A 91 1.86 0.25 -12.87
CA GLU A 91 2.49 -1.05 -12.68
C GLU A 91 3.99 -0.95 -12.91
N LEU A 92 4.79 -1.33 -11.92
CA LEU A 92 6.24 -1.16 -11.91
C LEU A 92 6.93 -2.39 -11.29
N PRO A 93 8.24 -2.59 -11.53
CA PRO A 93 9.01 -3.64 -10.88
C PRO A 93 9.02 -3.50 -9.35
N LEU A 94 8.68 -4.57 -8.63
CA LEU A 94 8.54 -4.54 -7.17
C LEU A 94 9.81 -4.06 -6.44
N ALA A 95 10.98 -4.55 -6.87
CA ALA A 95 12.27 -4.17 -6.31
C ALA A 95 12.51 -2.66 -6.42
N GLU A 96 12.34 -2.10 -7.63
CA GLU A 96 12.51 -0.66 -7.91
C GLU A 96 11.56 0.19 -7.05
N VAL A 97 10.32 -0.26 -6.90
CA VAL A 97 9.32 0.46 -6.09
C VAL A 97 9.73 0.51 -4.63
N LEU A 98 10.17 -0.62 -4.07
CA LEU A 98 10.61 -0.71 -2.67
C LEU A 98 11.87 0.13 -2.42
N GLU A 99 12.87 0.07 -3.31
CA GLU A 99 14.09 0.88 -3.20
C GLU A 99 13.78 2.39 -3.17
N LYS A 100 12.84 2.84 -4.02
CA LYS A 100 12.48 4.26 -4.11
C LYS A 100 11.60 4.76 -2.97
N LEU A 101 10.66 3.93 -2.50
CA LEU A 101 9.62 4.37 -1.56
C LEU A 101 9.91 4.03 -0.11
N ILE A 102 10.65 2.98 0.25
CA ILE A 102 10.70 2.51 1.64
C ILE A 102 11.25 3.58 2.62
N TRP A 103 12.09 4.49 2.12
CA TRP A 103 12.77 5.54 2.88
C TRP A 103 12.01 6.88 2.94
N CYS A 104 10.87 6.99 2.26
CA CYS A 104 10.17 8.26 2.09
C CYS A 104 9.49 8.81 3.36
N GLY A 105 9.34 7.98 4.39
CA GLY A 105 8.67 8.34 5.65
C GLY A 105 7.16 8.60 5.56
N MET A 106 6.52 8.45 4.39
CA MET A 106 5.09 8.70 4.21
C MET A 106 4.32 7.42 3.84
N PRO A 107 2.99 7.43 3.98
CA PRO A 107 2.17 6.29 3.59
C PRO A 107 2.21 5.96 2.10
N PHE A 108 2.28 4.66 1.78
CA PHE A 108 2.06 4.17 0.42
C PHE A 108 1.56 2.73 0.42
N ILE A 109 0.91 2.34 -0.68
CA ILE A 109 0.38 1.00 -0.89
C ILE A 109 1.01 0.38 -2.14
N ILE A 110 1.42 -0.87 -2.03
CA ILE A 110 1.86 -1.71 -3.16
C ILE A 110 0.93 -2.91 -3.27
N SER A 111 0.19 -3.01 -4.36
CA SER A 111 -0.62 -4.18 -4.68
C SER A 111 0.17 -5.18 -5.50
N CYS A 112 0.53 -6.31 -4.88
CA CYS A 112 1.24 -7.41 -5.53
C CYS A 112 0.26 -8.37 -6.22
N ILE A 113 -0.87 -8.64 -5.57
CA ILE A 113 -1.99 -9.41 -6.11
C ILE A 113 -3.27 -8.70 -5.65
N PRO A 114 -4.02 -8.02 -6.54
CA PRO A 114 -5.07 -7.06 -6.14
C PRO A 114 -6.10 -7.57 -5.13
N ASN A 115 -6.48 -8.84 -5.19
CA ASN A 115 -7.49 -9.46 -4.31
C ASN A 115 -6.89 -10.33 -3.19
N LYS A 116 -5.56 -10.39 -3.04
CA LYS A 116 -4.89 -11.39 -2.18
C LYS A 116 -3.69 -10.87 -1.40
N LEU A 117 -2.87 -9.98 -1.96
CA LEU A 117 -1.62 -9.56 -1.32
C LEU A 117 -1.31 -8.10 -1.63
N VAL A 118 -1.30 -7.28 -0.58
CA VAL A 118 -0.96 -5.86 -0.62
C VAL A 118 0.04 -5.55 0.50
N TYR A 119 1.02 -4.70 0.22
CA TYR A 119 1.93 -4.15 1.21
C TYR A 119 1.53 -2.71 1.50
N PHE A 120 1.62 -2.32 2.77
CA PHE A 120 1.39 -0.96 3.22
C PHE A 120 2.52 -0.52 4.14
N GLN A 121 3.06 0.67 3.88
CA GLN A 121 3.89 1.40 4.82
C GLN A 121 3.09 2.59 5.33
N GLY A 122 3.10 2.80 6.64
CA GLY A 122 2.49 3.97 7.29
C GLY A 122 3.43 5.18 7.35
N GLU A 123 2.92 6.25 7.95
CA GLU A 123 3.69 7.46 8.19
C GLU A 123 4.75 7.22 9.28
N GLN A 124 5.93 7.82 9.09
CA GLN A 124 6.98 7.81 10.08
C GLN A 124 6.64 8.80 11.21
N SER A 125 6.46 8.27 12.41
CA SER A 125 6.29 9.06 13.64
C SER A 125 7.54 8.91 14.52
N TYR A 126 7.43 8.20 15.65
CA TYR A 126 8.56 7.89 16.52
C TYR A 126 9.22 6.56 16.12
N GLY A 127 10.43 6.65 15.56
CA GLY A 127 11.17 5.48 15.06
C GLY A 127 10.81 5.13 13.60
N PRO A 128 11.12 3.91 13.12
CA PRO A 128 10.79 3.50 11.76
C PRO A 128 9.27 3.38 11.57
N PRO A 129 8.73 3.67 10.37
CA PRO A 129 7.30 3.58 10.09
C PRO A 129 6.79 2.15 10.30
N GLN A 130 5.53 2.03 10.71
CA GLN A 130 4.87 0.74 10.76
C GLN A 130 4.66 0.20 9.35
N ARG A 131 4.80 -1.12 9.20
CA ARG A 131 4.73 -1.80 7.90
C ARG A 131 3.85 -3.02 8.04
N PHE A 132 2.98 -3.23 7.07
CA PHE A 132 1.96 -4.24 7.13
C PHE A 132 1.86 -5.00 5.81
N ILE A 133 1.49 -6.26 5.93
CA ILE A 133 0.99 -7.08 4.84
C ILE A 133 -0.51 -7.19 5.02
N LEU A 134 -1.23 -6.85 3.97
CA LEU A 134 -2.65 -7.09 3.84
C LEU A 134 -2.83 -8.37 3.03
N LYS A 135 -3.42 -9.41 3.62
CA LYS A 135 -3.52 -10.74 3.01
C LYS A 135 -4.91 -11.36 3.19
N ARG A 136 -5.44 -11.96 2.11
CA ARG A 136 -6.67 -12.76 2.08
C ARG A 136 -6.37 -14.24 1.85
#